data_AF-A0AAV4AUQ8-F1
#
_entry.id   AF-A0AAV4AUQ8-F1
#
_cell.length_a   1.000
_cell.length_b   1.000
_cell.length_c   1.000
_cell.angle_alpha   90.00
_cell.angle_beta   90.00
_cell.angle_gamma   90.00
#
_symmetry.space_group_name_H-M   'P 1'
#
loop_
_entity.id
_entity.type
_entity.pdbx_description
1 polymer ?
#
loop_
_entity_poly.entity_id
_entity_poly.type
_entity_poly.pdbx_seq_one_letter_code
_entity_poly.pdbx_strand_id
1 'polypeptide(L)'
;MVKTMLSTFDIDYAGERPKKRLRYLLLFFVFLTDFADFACDWLFFVDIQLTKQGLVYGAVGDDVRWSVLFFSVLGTILFALETCNFYKETKHDESCIDSDILSAVVVWFEDIPQILISLYLVLCREEAISVFQFAKASVVLIGMFIRVIQVLANYFKHGKIPPKHHRKIKCCFVVGVILETLCSIAVFILTQTAPTDSGISFQVPKTLIEETFNDRRYFANVSVFVNHADYFDVGGFNVSPRQEEGTDNGERVMNWMRLASIDYIMGQGNDIQFSLEYETDSSGILKLAWWEKSTDGPSPQWRVTGCYLVNQTHGSIAKIDNFGTCVLETGFFSKNSRNTYITFNHTPPGKFFLGQVFGDITFNMRLNRTEKGLGQCLKVDSYTNKLGSRSAEDMIPLHFQYFRTAPDLPPQGTSHLLHETDHSNSRGEKVRFFRNDGQDLININEVWKTGWLNCESKGSLSPSLDDELPVDCSRDA
;
A
#
# COMPACT_ATOMS: atom_id res chain seq x y z
N MET A 1 -15.96 -44.15 6.51
CA MET A 1 -14.71 -43.44 6.19
C MET A 1 -13.75 -43.40 7.37
N VAL A 2 -14.07 -42.76 8.51
CA VAL A 2 -13.21 -42.82 9.73
C VAL A 2 -13.06 -44.24 10.28
N LYS A 3 -14.14 -45.03 10.30
CA LYS A 3 -14.11 -46.45 10.69
C LYS A 3 -13.27 -47.33 9.74
N THR A 4 -13.14 -46.90 8.48
CA THR A 4 -12.40 -47.59 7.42
C THR A 4 -10.92 -47.20 7.45
N MET A 5 -10.60 -45.94 7.75
CA MET A 5 -9.24 -45.51 8.07
C MET A 5 -8.72 -46.19 9.33
N LEU A 6 -9.54 -46.29 10.39
CA LEU A 6 -9.16 -46.99 11.62
C LEU A 6 -8.95 -48.50 11.39
N SER A 7 -9.71 -49.15 10.51
CA SER A 7 -9.50 -50.57 10.21
C SER A 7 -8.30 -50.84 9.29
N THR A 8 -7.76 -49.83 8.61
CA THR A 8 -6.47 -49.98 7.89
C THR A 8 -5.27 -49.86 8.83
N PHE A 9 -5.50 -49.44 10.08
CA PHE A 9 -4.50 -49.35 11.16
C PHE A 9 -4.66 -50.45 12.23
N ASP A 10 -5.54 -51.45 12.02
CA ASP A 10 -5.57 -52.67 12.83
C ASP A 10 -4.34 -53.52 12.48
N ILE A 11 -3.21 -53.09 13.03
CA ILE A 11 -1.99 -53.86 13.16
C ILE A 11 -2.28 -54.96 14.18
N ASP A 12 -2.13 -56.20 13.73
CA ASP A 12 -2.33 -57.44 14.47
C ASP A 12 -1.95 -57.39 15.95
N TYR A 13 -2.84 -58.01 16.73
CA TYR A 13 -2.74 -58.28 18.16
C TYR A 13 -1.47 -59.07 18.52
N ALA A 14 -0.36 -58.38 18.75
CA ALA A 14 0.79 -58.90 19.47
C ALA A 14 1.59 -57.78 20.17
N GLY A 15 1.33 -57.60 21.47
CA GLY A 15 2.20 -56.90 22.41
C GLY A 15 1.87 -55.42 22.63
N GLU A 16 2.09 -54.92 23.84
CA GLU A 16 1.86 -53.53 24.27
C GLU A 16 2.74 -52.46 23.55
N ARG A 17 3.55 -52.86 22.56
CA ARG A 17 4.54 -52.03 21.86
C ARG A 17 4.00 -51.07 20.76
N PRO A 18 2.95 -51.37 19.97
CA PRO A 18 2.47 -50.47 18.91
C PRO A 18 1.75 -49.24 19.48
N LYS A 19 1.10 -49.36 20.65
CA LYS A 19 0.43 -48.25 21.35
C LYS A 19 1.41 -47.16 21.80
N LYS A 20 2.63 -47.54 22.23
CA LYS A 20 3.69 -46.58 22.60
C LYS A 20 4.24 -45.86 21.38
N ARG A 21 4.50 -46.57 20.27
CA ARG A 21 4.99 -45.96 19.02
C ARG A 21 4.03 -44.93 18.43
N LEU A 22 2.73 -45.24 18.39
CA LEU A 22 1.71 -44.30 17.89
C LEU A 22 1.61 -43.04 18.75
N ARG A 23 1.69 -43.19 20.09
CA ARG A 23 1.69 -42.04 21.02
C ARG A 23 2.89 -41.12 20.77
N TYR A 24 4.11 -41.67 20.66
CA TYR A 24 5.30 -40.86 20.37
C TYR A 24 5.24 -40.18 19.00
N LEU A 25 4.68 -40.85 18.00
CA LEU A 25 4.51 -40.28 16.66
C LEU A 25 3.52 -39.11 16.69
N LEU A 26 2.36 -39.26 17.33
CA LEU A 26 1.39 -38.16 17.50
C LEU A 26 1.99 -36.98 18.26
N LEU A 27 2.67 -37.25 19.39
CA LEU A 27 3.35 -36.23 20.17
C LEU A 27 4.41 -35.49 19.33
N PHE A 28 5.20 -36.20 18.51
CA PHE A 28 6.19 -35.60 17.62
C PHE A 28 5.55 -34.67 16.57
N PHE A 29 4.43 -35.10 15.98
CA PHE A 29 3.70 -34.28 15.01
C PHE A 29 3.12 -33.02 15.66
N VAL A 30 2.59 -33.11 16.88
CA VAL A 30 2.12 -31.95 17.66
C VAL A 30 3.27 -30.98 17.89
N PHE A 31 4.43 -31.46 18.36
CA PHE A 31 5.61 -30.60 18.53
C PHE A 31 6.05 -29.93 17.23
N LEU A 32 6.02 -30.64 16.10
CA LEU A 32 6.38 -30.07 14.81
C LEU A 32 5.39 -28.98 14.36
N THR A 33 4.09 -29.18 14.60
CA THR A 33 3.08 -28.15 14.30
C THR A 33 3.22 -26.93 15.20
N ASP A 34 3.44 -27.13 16.50
CA ASP A 34 3.61 -26.01 17.45
C ASP A 34 4.91 -25.24 17.14
N PHE A 35 5.98 -25.92 16.74
CA PHE A 35 7.22 -25.26 16.28
C PHE A 35 7.01 -24.47 14.98
N ALA A 36 6.26 -25.04 14.03
CA ALA A 36 5.95 -24.36 12.78
C ALA A 36 5.09 -23.12 13.01
N ASP A 37 4.13 -23.18 13.94
CA ASP A 37 3.27 -22.05 14.31
C ASP A 37 4.08 -20.95 15.00
N PHE A 38 4.91 -21.31 15.98
CA PHE A 38 5.90 -20.41 16.59
C PHE A 38 6.78 -19.71 15.55
N ALA A 39 7.28 -20.44 14.54
CA ALA A 39 8.09 -19.84 13.48
C ALA A 39 7.25 -18.88 12.61
N CYS A 40 6.00 -19.25 12.29
CA CYS A 40 5.10 -18.40 11.50
C CYS A 40 4.75 -17.10 12.24
N ASP A 41 4.61 -17.13 13.56
CA ASP A 41 4.36 -15.94 14.38
C ASP A 41 5.44 -14.89 14.27
N TRP A 42 6.69 -15.31 14.42
CA TRP A 42 7.83 -14.40 14.33
C TRP A 42 8.02 -13.91 12.91
N LEU A 43 7.83 -14.77 11.91
CA LEU A 43 7.89 -14.36 10.50
C LEU A 43 6.79 -13.36 10.16
N PHE A 44 5.58 -13.57 10.66
CA PHE A 44 4.46 -12.65 10.52
C PHE A 44 4.73 -11.30 11.18
N PHE A 45 5.30 -11.29 12.38
CA PHE A 45 5.73 -10.06 13.05
C PHE A 45 6.80 -9.30 12.25
N VAL A 46 7.82 -10.02 11.76
CA VAL A 46 8.89 -9.43 10.95
C VAL A 46 8.33 -8.80 9.69
N ASP A 47 7.40 -9.47 9.02
CA ASP A 47 6.76 -8.96 7.81
C ASP A 47 5.96 -7.66 8.06
N ILE A 48 5.16 -7.63 9.13
CA ILE A 48 4.48 -6.41 9.58
C ILE A 48 5.47 -5.28 9.89
N GLN A 49 6.59 -5.61 10.53
CA GLN A 49 7.61 -4.62 10.90
C GLN A 49 8.40 -4.08 9.70
N LEU A 50 8.59 -4.89 8.66
CA LEU A 50 9.30 -4.50 7.43
C LEU A 50 8.41 -3.77 6.43
N THR A 51 7.09 -3.79 6.62
CA THR A 51 6.13 -3.04 5.81
C THR A 51 6.38 -1.54 5.96
N LYS A 52 6.83 -0.91 4.88
CA LYS A 52 7.05 0.53 4.77
C LYS A 52 5.87 1.21 4.08
N GLN A 53 5.91 2.54 4.11
CA GLN A 53 4.99 3.35 3.32
C GLN A 53 5.35 3.27 1.83
N GLY A 54 4.35 3.05 0.98
CA GLY A 54 4.43 3.12 -0.47
C GLY A 54 3.20 3.84 -1.03
N LEU A 55 2.87 3.62 -2.31
CA LEU A 55 1.78 4.32 -3.00
C LEU A 55 0.42 4.18 -2.31
N VAL A 56 -0.21 2.99 -2.35
CA VAL A 56 -1.56 2.76 -1.79
C VAL A 56 -1.48 2.18 -0.37
N TYR A 57 -0.45 1.39 -0.08
CA TYR A 57 -0.32 0.73 1.20
C TYR A 57 0.73 1.44 2.05
N GLY A 58 0.39 1.64 3.32
CA GLY A 58 1.28 2.21 4.31
C GLY A 58 1.76 1.20 5.34
N ALA A 59 2.60 1.67 6.27
CA ALA A 59 2.94 0.92 7.46
C ALA A 59 1.68 0.52 8.25
N VAL A 60 1.69 -0.68 8.81
CA VAL A 60 0.64 -1.16 9.70
C VAL A 60 0.60 -0.26 10.94
N GLY A 61 -0.61 -0.01 11.48
CA GLY A 61 -0.77 0.87 12.64
C GLY A 61 0.00 0.33 13.85
N ASP A 62 0.58 1.24 14.64
CA ASP A 62 1.38 0.87 15.82
C ASP A 62 0.62 -0.06 16.76
N ASP A 63 -0.68 0.16 16.96
CA ASP A 63 -1.53 -0.68 17.82
C ASP A 63 -1.55 -2.15 17.37
N VAL A 64 -1.69 -2.38 16.06
CA VAL A 64 -1.72 -3.74 15.50
C VAL A 64 -0.32 -4.35 15.57
N ARG A 65 0.72 -3.57 15.27
CA ARG A 65 2.12 -4.01 15.36
C ARG A 65 2.50 -4.45 16.78
N TRP A 66 2.16 -3.64 17.78
CA TRP A 66 2.40 -3.97 19.19
C TRP A 66 1.53 -5.12 19.67
N SER A 67 0.30 -5.25 19.17
CA SER A 67 -0.57 -6.39 19.48
C SER A 67 0.03 -7.70 18.96
N VAL A 68 0.49 -7.74 17.71
CA VAL A 68 1.14 -8.94 17.14
C VAL A 68 2.39 -9.30 17.95
N LEU A 69 3.25 -8.32 18.26
CA LEU A 69 4.42 -8.55 19.10
C LEU A 69 4.06 -9.14 20.46
N PHE A 70 3.06 -8.57 21.13
CA PHE A 70 2.61 -9.04 22.43
C PHE A 70 2.17 -10.50 22.38
N PHE A 71 1.36 -10.86 21.38
CA PHE A 71 0.90 -12.24 21.22
C PHE A 71 2.02 -13.18 20.78
N SER A 72 2.98 -12.77 19.96
CA SER A 72 4.15 -13.60 19.60
C SER A 72 5.07 -13.87 20.81
N VAL A 73 5.23 -12.89 21.72
CA VAL A 73 5.96 -13.09 22.98
C VAL A 73 5.19 -14.04 23.91
N LEU A 74 3.87 -13.86 24.02
CA LEU A 74 3.01 -14.75 24.80
C LEU A 74 3.07 -16.18 24.26
N GLY A 75 3.00 -16.35 22.94
CA GLY A 75 3.12 -17.63 22.27
C GLY A 75 4.47 -18.28 22.47
N THR A 76 5.56 -17.51 22.48
CA THR A 76 6.88 -18.03 22.85
C THR A 76 6.92 -18.62 24.26
N ILE A 77 6.22 -18.00 25.22
CA ILE A 77 6.12 -18.52 26.59
C ILE A 77 5.28 -19.80 26.62
N LEU A 78 4.16 -19.83 25.90
CA LEU A 78 3.26 -20.98 25.82
C LEU A 78 3.93 -22.17 25.12
N PHE A 79 4.62 -21.96 24.01
CA PHE A 79 5.45 -22.95 23.32
C PHE A 79 6.52 -23.56 24.24
N ALA A 80 7.18 -22.72 25.06
CA ALA A 80 8.15 -23.22 26.04
C ALA A 80 7.50 -24.10 27.11
N LEU A 81 6.28 -23.75 27.57
CA LEU A 81 5.50 -24.55 28.51
C LEU A 81 5.07 -25.88 27.89
N GLU A 82 4.60 -25.88 26.64
CA GLU A 82 4.22 -27.08 25.89
C GLU A 82 5.42 -27.99 25.66
N THR A 83 6.57 -27.43 25.25
CA THR A 83 7.82 -28.18 25.08
C THR A 83 8.29 -28.81 26.39
N CYS A 84 8.20 -28.07 27.51
CA CYS A 84 8.51 -28.60 28.83
C CYS A 84 7.56 -29.73 29.25
N ASN A 85 6.26 -29.59 28.94
CA ASN A 85 5.26 -30.60 29.25
C ASN A 85 5.47 -31.87 28.41
N PHE A 86 5.71 -31.71 27.11
CA PHE A 86 6.06 -32.77 26.17
C PHE A 86 7.30 -33.56 26.62
N TYR A 87 8.36 -32.86 27.03
CA TYR A 87 9.59 -33.49 27.51
C TYR A 87 9.35 -34.32 28.78
N LYS A 88 8.54 -33.81 29.72
CA LYS A 88 8.16 -34.54 30.93
C LYS A 88 7.29 -35.75 30.63
N GLU A 89 6.29 -35.61 29.76
CA GLU A 89 5.42 -36.71 29.37
C GLU A 89 6.20 -37.84 28.67
N THR A 90 7.25 -37.47 27.91
CA THR A 90 8.16 -38.43 27.28
C THR A 90 9.00 -39.22 28.30
N LYS A 91 9.39 -38.60 29.42
CA LYS A 91 10.30 -39.19 30.42
C LYS A 91 9.64 -39.88 31.60
N HIS A 92 8.56 -39.32 32.12
CA HIS A 92 8.00 -39.73 33.42
C HIS A 92 6.57 -40.25 33.35
N ASP A 93 5.97 -40.37 32.15
CA ASP A 93 4.57 -40.78 31.91
C ASP A 93 3.49 -39.91 32.61
N GLU A 94 3.90 -38.94 33.44
CA GLU A 94 3.06 -37.96 34.13
C GLU A 94 3.39 -36.54 33.63
N SER A 95 2.36 -35.81 33.21
CA SER A 95 2.47 -34.41 32.77
C SER A 95 2.42 -33.46 33.98
N CYS A 96 3.11 -32.32 33.89
CA CYS A 96 3.12 -31.34 34.98
C CYS A 96 1.83 -30.52 35.01
N ILE A 97 1.26 -30.30 33.83
CA ILE A 97 -0.01 -29.63 33.59
C ILE A 97 -0.85 -30.58 32.73
N ASP A 98 -2.16 -30.63 32.96
CA ASP A 98 -3.08 -31.37 32.09
C ASP A 98 -2.95 -30.83 30.67
N SER A 99 -2.58 -31.71 29.72
CA SER A 99 -2.37 -31.34 28.32
C SER A 99 -3.62 -30.70 27.73
N ASP A 100 -4.82 -31.14 28.14
CA ASP A 100 -6.09 -30.58 27.65
C ASP A 100 -6.29 -29.12 28.14
N ILE A 101 -5.77 -28.77 29.33
CA ILE A 101 -5.85 -27.41 29.88
C ILE A 101 -4.84 -26.51 29.17
N LEU A 102 -3.60 -26.98 29.01
CA LEU A 102 -2.54 -26.21 28.36
C LEU A 102 -2.93 -25.86 26.91
N SER A 103 -3.40 -26.85 26.14
CA SER A 103 -3.87 -26.60 24.78
C SER A 103 -5.10 -25.69 24.72
N ALA A 104 -5.99 -25.72 25.72
CA ALA A 104 -7.09 -24.75 25.78
C ALA A 104 -6.60 -23.33 26.06
N VAL A 105 -5.54 -23.16 26.85
CA VAL A 105 -4.92 -21.84 27.08
C VAL A 105 -4.28 -21.33 25.79
N VAL A 106 -3.53 -22.16 25.08
CA VAL A 106 -2.92 -21.81 23.78
C VAL A 106 -3.99 -21.31 22.81
N VAL A 107 -5.01 -22.11 22.54
CA VAL A 107 -6.08 -21.74 21.59
C VAL A 107 -6.73 -20.40 21.91
N TRP A 108 -7.04 -20.14 23.18
CA TRP A 108 -7.80 -18.94 23.57
C TRP A 108 -6.95 -17.68 23.73
N PHE A 109 -5.68 -17.80 24.10
CA PHE A 109 -4.84 -16.64 24.42
C PHE A 109 -3.78 -16.34 23.35
N GLU A 110 -3.47 -17.29 22.47
CA GLU A 110 -2.49 -17.15 21.39
C GLU A 110 -3.19 -17.24 20.03
N ASP A 111 -3.74 -18.42 19.70
CA ASP A 111 -4.23 -18.72 18.35
C ASP A 111 -5.40 -17.81 17.95
N ILE A 112 -6.45 -17.71 18.79
CA ILE A 112 -7.64 -16.90 18.50
C ILE A 112 -7.30 -15.41 18.33
N PRO A 113 -6.61 -14.74 19.28
CA PRO A 113 -6.27 -13.33 19.11
C PRO A 113 -5.42 -13.06 17.86
N GLN A 114 -4.41 -13.89 17.58
CA GLN A 114 -3.56 -13.71 16.41
C GLN A 114 -4.31 -13.95 15.10
N ILE A 115 -5.17 -14.96 15.01
CA ILE A 115 -5.94 -15.20 13.79
C ILE A 115 -7.00 -14.13 13.55
N LEU A 116 -7.55 -13.54 14.62
CA LEU A 116 -8.44 -12.38 14.51
C LEU A 116 -7.70 -11.15 13.99
N ILE A 117 -6.45 -10.92 14.42
CA ILE A 117 -5.61 -9.85 13.89
C ILE A 117 -5.30 -10.11 12.40
N SER A 118 -4.95 -11.34 12.04
CA SER A 118 -4.71 -11.73 10.64
C SER A 118 -5.97 -11.53 9.79
N LEU A 119 -7.14 -11.91 10.29
CA LEU A 119 -8.43 -11.70 9.61
C LEU A 119 -8.72 -10.22 9.43
N TYR A 120 -8.50 -9.40 10.46
CA TYR A 120 -8.66 -7.94 10.37
C TYR A 120 -7.73 -7.34 9.30
N LEU A 121 -6.47 -7.77 9.27
CA LEU A 121 -5.50 -7.30 8.28
C LEU A 121 -5.90 -7.70 6.86
N VAL A 122 -6.33 -8.94 6.62
CA VAL A 122 -6.84 -9.41 5.31
C VAL A 122 -8.12 -8.67 4.90
N LEU A 123 -8.97 -8.31 5.87
CA LEU A 123 -10.19 -7.55 5.59
C LEU A 123 -9.91 -6.08 5.26
N CYS A 124 -8.85 -5.49 5.81
CA CYS A 124 -8.48 -4.09 5.58
C CYS A 124 -7.44 -3.89 4.48
N ARG A 125 -6.59 -4.87 4.19
CA ARG A 125 -5.57 -4.82 3.16
C ARG A 125 -5.89 -5.91 2.15
N GLU A 126 -6.14 -5.47 0.92
CA GLU A 126 -6.16 -6.33 -0.28
C GLU A 126 -4.77 -6.90 -0.63
N GLU A 127 -3.80 -6.77 0.29
CA GLU A 127 -2.47 -7.33 0.14
C GLU A 127 -2.61 -8.76 -0.30
N ALA A 128 -1.88 -9.08 -1.35
CA ALA A 128 -1.73 -10.45 -1.68
C ALA A 128 -0.76 -10.97 -0.61
N ILE A 129 -1.42 -11.77 0.22
CA ILE A 129 -0.96 -12.62 1.30
C ILE A 129 0.50 -12.35 1.68
N SER A 130 0.74 -11.85 2.89
CA SER A 130 1.98 -12.21 3.57
C SER A 130 2.03 -13.74 3.56
N VAL A 131 2.92 -14.35 2.77
CA VAL A 131 3.03 -15.82 2.60
C VAL A 131 2.99 -16.52 3.96
N PHE A 132 3.46 -15.83 4.99
CA PHE A 132 3.43 -16.22 6.39
C PHE A 132 2.02 -16.32 7.00
N GLN A 133 1.06 -15.44 6.69
CA GLN A 133 -0.33 -15.58 7.14
C GLN A 133 -1.02 -16.83 6.56
N PHE A 134 -0.78 -17.13 5.28
CA PHE A 134 -1.32 -18.34 4.65
C PHE A 134 -0.63 -19.60 5.16
N ALA A 135 0.70 -19.56 5.31
CA ALA A 135 1.46 -20.63 5.94
C ALA A 135 0.95 -20.89 7.36
N LYS A 136 0.73 -19.83 8.15
CA LYS A 136 0.16 -19.91 9.49
C LYS A 136 -1.22 -20.56 9.48
N ALA A 137 -2.16 -20.05 8.68
CA ALA A 137 -3.50 -20.63 8.59
C ALA A 137 -3.47 -22.11 8.19
N SER A 138 -2.54 -22.51 7.33
CA SER A 138 -2.34 -23.91 6.93
C SER A 138 -1.77 -24.76 8.07
N VAL A 139 -0.76 -24.27 8.79
CA VAL A 139 -0.17 -24.94 9.95
C VAL A 139 -1.21 -25.12 11.05
N VAL A 140 -1.99 -24.09 11.35
CA VAL A 140 -3.09 -24.11 12.31
C VAL A 140 -4.14 -25.16 11.94
N LEU A 141 -4.59 -25.21 10.68
CA LEU A 141 -5.55 -26.22 10.21
C LEU A 141 -5.01 -27.65 10.36
N ILE A 142 -3.73 -27.87 10.02
CA ILE A 142 -3.07 -29.18 10.18
C ILE A 142 -2.95 -29.54 11.67
N GLY A 143 -2.51 -28.59 12.50
CA GLY A 143 -2.40 -28.75 13.95
C GLY A 143 -3.73 -29.12 14.59
N MET A 144 -4.81 -28.41 14.25
CA MET A 144 -6.16 -28.71 14.72
C MET A 144 -6.61 -30.12 14.31
N PHE A 145 -6.35 -30.53 13.06
CA PHE A 145 -6.69 -31.88 12.61
C PHE A 145 -5.99 -32.96 13.45
N ILE A 146 -4.71 -32.77 13.77
CA ILE A 146 -3.92 -33.69 14.62
C ILE A 146 -4.46 -33.70 16.05
N ARG A 147 -4.73 -32.52 16.64
CA ARG A 147 -5.31 -32.39 18.00
C ARG A 147 -6.68 -33.08 18.11
N VAL A 148 -7.54 -32.96 17.09
CA VAL A 148 -8.84 -33.70 17.05
C VAL A 148 -8.62 -35.21 17.03
N ILE A 149 -7.68 -35.72 16.23
CA ILE A 149 -7.34 -37.16 16.20
C ILE A 149 -6.87 -37.63 17.59
N GLN A 150 -6.04 -36.84 18.27
CA GLN A 150 -5.55 -37.16 19.61
C GLN A 150 -6.69 -37.23 20.64
N VAL A 151 -7.60 -36.25 20.64
CA VAL A 151 -8.77 -36.24 21.52
C VAL A 151 -9.67 -37.45 21.27
N LEU A 152 -9.93 -37.78 20.00
CA LEU A 152 -10.72 -38.96 19.63
C LEU A 152 -10.06 -40.26 20.10
N ALA A 153 -8.75 -40.42 19.86
CA ALA A 153 -7.99 -41.59 20.29
C ALA A 153 -8.04 -41.76 21.82
N ASN A 154 -7.92 -40.67 22.58
CA ASN A 154 -8.01 -40.69 24.03
C ASN A 154 -9.43 -40.99 24.54
N TYR A 155 -10.47 -40.49 23.86
CA TYR A 155 -11.86 -40.77 24.20
C TYR A 155 -12.22 -42.26 24.04
N PHE A 156 -11.83 -42.88 22.92
CA PHE A 156 -12.06 -44.31 22.69
C PHE A 156 -11.28 -45.21 23.65
N LYS A 157 -10.11 -44.76 24.13
CA LYS A 157 -9.27 -45.51 25.06
C LYS A 157 -9.86 -45.60 26.47
N HIS A 158 -10.57 -44.57 26.94
CA HIS A 158 -10.92 -44.48 28.36
C HIS A 158 -12.33 -44.94 28.73
N GLY A 159 -13.29 -45.10 27.81
CA GLY A 159 -14.58 -45.79 28.02
C GLY A 159 -15.47 -45.32 29.19
N LYS A 160 -15.02 -44.33 29.97
CA LYS A 160 -15.62 -43.85 31.21
C LYS A 160 -15.97 -42.38 31.03
N ILE A 161 -17.17 -42.02 31.48
CA ILE A 161 -17.69 -40.66 31.43
C ILE A 161 -16.78 -39.76 32.28
N PRO A 162 -16.16 -38.73 31.71
CA PRO A 162 -15.26 -37.85 32.46
C PRO A 162 -16.03 -37.06 33.55
N PRO A 163 -15.37 -36.68 34.66
CA PRO A 163 -15.99 -35.89 35.72
C PRO A 163 -16.53 -34.54 35.20
N LYS A 164 -17.61 -34.02 35.82
CA LYS A 164 -18.33 -32.81 35.37
C LYS A 164 -17.44 -31.59 35.08
N HIS A 165 -16.36 -31.39 35.83
CA HIS A 165 -15.44 -30.26 35.65
C HIS A 165 -14.67 -30.36 34.31
N HIS A 166 -14.24 -31.56 33.97
CA HIS A 166 -13.47 -31.86 32.77
C HIS A 166 -14.35 -31.73 31.50
N ARG A 167 -15.67 -31.88 31.63
CA ARG A 167 -16.63 -31.65 30.54
C ARG A 167 -16.72 -30.17 30.13
N LYS A 168 -16.65 -29.22 31.07
CA LYS A 168 -16.70 -27.77 30.76
C LYS A 168 -15.46 -27.31 30.00
N ILE A 169 -14.29 -27.74 30.44
CA ILE A 169 -13.01 -27.44 29.79
C ILE A 169 -12.98 -28.01 28.37
N LYS A 170 -13.43 -29.27 28.19
CA LYS A 170 -13.55 -29.88 26.86
C LYS A 170 -14.53 -29.15 25.94
N CYS A 171 -15.65 -28.68 26.48
CA CYS A 171 -16.58 -27.85 25.72
C CYS A 171 -15.93 -26.53 25.27
N CYS A 172 -15.19 -25.86 26.17
CA CYS A 172 -14.47 -24.63 25.87
C CYS A 172 -13.40 -24.82 24.79
N PHE A 173 -12.64 -25.91 24.87
CA PHE A 173 -11.64 -26.29 23.88
C PHE A 173 -12.28 -26.55 22.50
N VAL A 174 -13.34 -27.36 22.45
CA VAL A 174 -14.04 -27.66 21.18
C VAL A 174 -14.61 -26.39 20.54
N VAL A 175 -15.18 -25.48 21.33
CA VAL A 175 -15.66 -24.19 20.83
C VAL A 175 -14.51 -23.35 20.27
N GLY A 176 -13.38 -23.30 20.97
CA GLY A 176 -12.18 -22.60 20.49
C GLY A 176 -11.69 -23.14 19.15
N VAL A 177 -11.53 -24.46 19.04
CA VAL A 177 -11.12 -25.14 17.79
C VAL A 177 -12.08 -24.88 16.64
N ILE A 178 -13.40 -24.90 16.89
CA ILE A 178 -14.40 -24.60 15.85
C ILE A 178 -14.24 -23.16 15.37
N LEU A 179 -14.11 -22.20 16.30
CA LEU A 179 -13.96 -20.78 15.96
C LEU A 179 -12.68 -20.54 15.17
N GLU A 180 -11.56 -21.09 15.63
CA GLU A 180 -10.26 -21.02 14.99
C GLU A 180 -10.28 -21.64 13.58
N THR A 181 -10.94 -22.79 13.41
CA THR A 181 -11.14 -23.42 12.09
C THR A 181 -11.93 -22.52 11.16
N LEU A 182 -13.04 -21.93 11.64
CA LEU A 182 -13.87 -21.03 10.83
C LEU A 182 -13.09 -19.77 10.43
N CYS A 183 -12.33 -19.17 11.35
CA CYS A 183 -11.48 -18.02 11.08
C CYS A 183 -10.35 -18.37 10.09
N SER A 184 -9.70 -19.53 10.24
CA SER A 184 -8.66 -20.00 9.32
C SER A 184 -9.20 -20.21 7.90
N ILE A 185 -10.38 -20.83 7.79
CA ILE A 185 -11.07 -21.00 6.50
C ILE A 185 -11.47 -19.63 5.93
N ALA A 186 -11.95 -18.71 6.76
CA ALA A 186 -12.29 -17.36 6.30
C ALA A 186 -11.07 -16.62 5.76
N VAL A 187 -9.93 -16.66 6.47
CA VAL A 187 -8.64 -16.14 5.98
C VAL A 187 -8.29 -16.82 4.66
N PHE A 188 -8.37 -18.15 4.56
CA PHE A 188 -8.07 -18.87 3.32
C PHE A 188 -8.97 -18.47 2.14
N ILE A 189 -10.29 -18.31 2.36
CA ILE A 189 -11.22 -17.91 1.30
C ILE A 189 -10.97 -16.45 0.91
N LEU A 190 -10.91 -15.54 1.89
CA LEU A 190 -10.74 -14.12 1.66
C LEU A 190 -9.42 -13.80 0.97
N THR A 191 -8.38 -14.59 1.23
CA THR A 191 -7.08 -14.47 0.57
C THR A 191 -7.07 -14.99 -0.87
N GLN A 192 -7.99 -15.88 -1.24
CA GLN A 192 -8.12 -16.42 -2.61
C GLN A 192 -9.14 -15.65 -3.46
N THR A 193 -9.90 -14.76 -2.84
CA THR A 193 -10.94 -13.95 -3.49
C THR A 193 -10.56 -12.48 -3.51
N ALA A 194 -10.72 -11.82 -4.65
CA ALA A 194 -10.58 -10.37 -4.75
C ALA A 194 -11.91 -9.71 -5.14
N PRO A 195 -12.24 -8.56 -4.55
CA PRO A 195 -13.38 -7.77 -4.99
C PRO A 195 -13.10 -7.22 -6.41
N THR A 196 -14.08 -7.37 -7.30
CA THR A 196 -14.08 -6.80 -8.64
C THR A 196 -15.35 -5.97 -8.85
N ASP A 197 -15.32 -5.05 -9.81
CA ASP A 197 -16.45 -4.15 -10.11
C ASP A 197 -17.76 -4.91 -10.47
N SER A 198 -17.67 -6.20 -10.82
CA SER A 198 -18.80 -7.08 -11.15
C SER A 198 -19.07 -8.22 -10.15
N GLY A 199 -18.40 -8.25 -8.99
CA GLY A 199 -18.60 -9.27 -7.95
C GLY A 199 -17.31 -9.85 -7.37
N ILE A 200 -17.34 -11.13 -6.97
CA ILE A 200 -16.19 -11.84 -6.39
C ILE A 200 -15.44 -12.58 -7.49
N SER A 201 -14.15 -12.29 -7.68
CA SER A 201 -13.27 -13.05 -8.58
C SER A 201 -12.32 -13.92 -7.77
N PHE A 202 -12.15 -15.17 -8.21
CA PHE A 202 -11.10 -16.04 -7.67
C PHE A 202 -9.78 -15.68 -8.34
N GLN A 203 -8.83 -15.17 -7.56
CA GLN A 203 -7.47 -15.01 -8.03
C GLN A 203 -6.74 -16.31 -7.79
N VAL A 204 -6.67 -17.17 -8.82
CA VAL A 204 -5.82 -18.36 -8.77
C VAL A 204 -4.38 -17.89 -9.01
N PRO A 205 -3.48 -17.96 -8.02
CA PRO A 205 -2.09 -17.56 -8.22
C PRO A 205 -1.48 -18.45 -9.31
N LYS A 206 -0.90 -17.86 -10.35
CA LYS A 206 -0.23 -18.63 -11.41
C LYS A 206 1.11 -19.18 -10.95
N THR A 207 1.71 -18.57 -9.93
CA THR A 207 2.86 -19.08 -9.19
C THR A 207 2.68 -18.79 -7.69
N LEU A 208 3.45 -19.47 -6.82
CA LEU A 208 3.44 -19.26 -5.37
C LEU A 208 3.86 -17.83 -4.93
N ILE A 209 4.33 -16.99 -5.87
CA ILE A 209 5.01 -15.71 -5.60
C ILE A 209 4.60 -14.59 -6.60
N GLU A 210 3.90 -14.88 -7.71
CA GLU A 210 3.41 -13.83 -8.63
C GLU A 210 1.95 -13.52 -8.36
N GLU A 211 1.75 -12.39 -7.71
CA GLU A 211 0.46 -11.81 -7.41
C GLU A 211 0.13 -10.82 -8.53
N THR A 212 -0.81 -11.19 -9.41
CA THR A 212 -1.34 -10.25 -10.41
C THR A 212 -2.37 -9.37 -9.71
N PHE A 213 -1.90 -8.29 -9.11
CA PHE A 213 -2.77 -7.28 -8.51
C PHE A 213 -3.61 -6.58 -9.58
N ASN A 214 -4.84 -6.18 -9.23
CA ASN A 214 -5.64 -5.31 -10.09
C ASN A 214 -5.23 -3.85 -9.86
N ASP A 215 -3.98 -3.54 -10.22
CA ASP A 215 -3.35 -2.22 -10.08
C ASP A 215 -4.21 -1.09 -10.67
N ARG A 216 -4.97 -1.42 -11.72
CA ARG A 216 -5.90 -0.48 -12.38
C ARG A 216 -6.96 0.07 -11.45
N ARG A 217 -7.45 -0.70 -10.46
CA ARG A 217 -8.45 -0.19 -9.51
C ARG A 217 -7.94 1.03 -8.75
N TYR A 218 -6.65 1.02 -8.40
CA TYR A 218 -6.02 2.08 -7.63
C TYR A 218 -5.47 3.19 -8.52
N PHE A 219 -4.80 2.84 -9.62
CA PHE A 219 -4.05 3.80 -10.42
C PHE A 219 -4.81 4.36 -11.62
N ALA A 220 -5.96 3.80 -12.01
CA ALA A 220 -6.75 4.35 -13.10
C ALA A 220 -7.17 5.80 -12.81
N ASN A 221 -6.93 6.65 -13.80
CA ASN A 221 -7.17 8.09 -13.76
C ASN A 221 -6.44 8.87 -12.65
N VAL A 222 -5.45 8.26 -11.97
CA VAL A 222 -4.61 8.93 -10.97
C VAL A 222 -3.35 9.54 -11.58
N SER A 223 -3.09 10.79 -11.28
CA SER A 223 -1.90 11.51 -11.77
C SER A 223 -1.24 12.31 -10.65
N VAL A 224 0.03 12.61 -10.83
CA VAL A 224 0.73 13.64 -10.05
C VAL A 224 0.28 15.00 -10.56
N PHE A 225 -0.23 15.84 -9.66
CA PHE A 225 -0.55 17.23 -9.93
C PHE A 225 0.43 18.13 -9.19
N VAL A 226 0.70 19.28 -9.79
CA VAL A 226 1.55 20.32 -9.24
C VAL A 226 0.76 21.60 -9.02
N ASN A 227 0.98 22.23 -7.87
CA ASN A 227 0.48 23.56 -7.53
C ASN A 227 1.66 24.50 -7.27
N HIS A 228 1.50 25.76 -7.69
CA HIS A 228 2.39 26.85 -7.33
C HIS A 228 1.54 28.01 -6.79
N ALA A 229 1.45 28.13 -5.46
CA ALA A 229 0.55 29.07 -4.80
C ALA A 229 0.67 30.52 -5.30
N ASP A 230 1.91 31.01 -5.50
CA ASP A 230 2.12 32.41 -5.92
C ASP A 230 1.80 32.69 -7.41
N TYR A 231 1.62 31.64 -8.23
CA TYR A 231 1.36 31.80 -9.66
C TYR A 231 -0.02 31.32 -10.08
N PHE A 232 -0.53 30.26 -9.44
CA PHE A 232 -1.78 29.62 -9.84
C PHE A 232 -2.98 30.11 -9.01
N ASP A 233 -2.75 30.61 -7.79
CA ASP A 233 -3.82 30.98 -6.84
C ASP A 233 -3.88 32.50 -6.56
N VAL A 234 -3.47 33.32 -7.54
CA VAL A 234 -3.39 34.77 -7.41
C VAL A 234 -4.32 35.50 -8.40
N GLY A 235 -4.67 36.75 -8.06
CA GLY A 235 -5.45 37.63 -8.92
C GLY A 235 -6.83 37.06 -9.28
N GLY A 236 -7.17 37.05 -10.57
CA GLY A 236 -8.40 36.48 -11.11
C GLY A 236 -8.55 34.96 -10.98
N PHE A 237 -7.49 34.26 -10.53
CA PHE A 237 -7.55 32.83 -10.18
C PHE A 237 -7.67 32.57 -8.68
N ASN A 238 -7.69 33.61 -7.85
CA ASN A 238 -7.81 33.45 -6.40
C ASN A 238 -9.14 32.76 -6.06
N VAL A 239 -9.04 31.55 -5.54
CA VAL A 239 -10.21 30.79 -5.10
C VAL A 239 -10.54 31.24 -3.67
N SER A 240 -11.72 31.83 -3.48
CA SER A 240 -12.24 32.15 -2.15
C SER A 240 -12.20 30.89 -1.28
N PRO A 241 -11.79 30.97 0.00
CA PRO A 241 -11.89 29.83 0.89
C PRO A 241 -13.36 29.45 0.99
N ARG A 242 -13.74 28.34 0.37
CA ARG A 242 -15.08 27.78 0.51
C ARG A 242 -15.13 27.18 1.91
N GLN A 243 -15.53 28.00 2.88
CA GLN A 243 -15.91 27.57 4.20
C GLN A 243 -17.29 26.90 4.06
N GLU A 244 -17.33 25.71 3.46
CA GLU A 244 -18.50 24.85 3.56
C GLU A 244 -18.44 24.18 4.94
N GLU A 245 -19.17 24.77 5.88
CA GLU A 245 -19.58 24.12 7.13
C GLU A 245 -20.28 22.80 6.77
N GLY A 246 -19.57 21.67 6.84
CA GLY A 246 -20.20 20.36 6.70
C GLY A 246 -19.32 19.20 6.22
N THR A 247 -18.12 19.46 5.67
CA THR A 247 -17.15 18.39 5.37
C THR A 247 -16.00 18.46 6.37
N ASP A 248 -15.78 17.35 7.09
CA ASP A 248 -14.86 17.24 8.24
C ASP A 248 -13.38 17.58 7.94
N ASN A 249 -13.02 17.91 6.69
CA ASN A 249 -11.63 18.08 6.25
C ASN A 249 -11.24 19.46 5.72
N GLY A 250 -12.10 20.48 5.67
CA GLY A 250 -11.72 21.90 5.53
C GLY A 250 -10.61 22.28 4.52
N GLU A 251 -10.37 21.50 3.47
CA GLU A 251 -9.26 21.73 2.53
C GLU A 251 -9.59 22.92 1.62
N ARG A 252 -8.67 23.87 1.53
CA ARG A 252 -8.81 25.01 0.63
C ARG A 252 -8.78 24.52 -0.82
N VAL A 253 -9.76 24.96 -1.61
CA VAL A 253 -9.75 24.74 -3.07
C VAL A 253 -8.60 25.54 -3.70
N MET A 254 -7.79 24.87 -4.51
CA MET A 254 -6.61 25.40 -5.19
C MET A 254 -6.62 25.02 -6.67
N ASN A 255 -5.81 25.73 -7.44
CA ASN A 255 -5.61 25.48 -8.86
C ASN A 255 -4.41 24.55 -9.07
N TRP A 256 -4.64 23.48 -9.84
CA TRP A 256 -3.68 22.41 -10.06
C TRP A 256 -3.40 22.23 -11.55
N MET A 257 -2.17 21.82 -11.85
CA MET A 257 -1.73 21.45 -13.18
C MET A 257 -1.31 19.98 -13.15
N ARG A 258 -1.79 19.18 -14.10
CA ARG A 258 -1.42 17.77 -14.20
C ARG A 258 0.01 17.67 -14.70
N LEU A 259 0.86 16.90 -14.05
CA LEU A 259 2.24 16.66 -14.51
C LEU A 259 2.32 15.38 -15.35
N ALA A 260 2.08 14.23 -14.72
CA ALA A 260 2.14 12.92 -15.36
C ALA A 260 1.22 11.92 -14.64
N SER A 261 0.74 10.91 -15.36
CA SER A 261 -0.01 9.82 -14.74
C SER A 261 0.91 8.89 -13.94
N ILE A 262 0.38 8.26 -12.89
CA ILE A 262 1.14 7.26 -12.14
C ILE A 262 1.55 6.09 -13.05
N ASP A 263 0.65 5.63 -13.92
CA ASP A 263 0.93 4.57 -14.90
C ASP A 263 2.08 4.93 -15.85
N TYR A 264 2.17 6.20 -16.25
CA TYR A 264 3.28 6.67 -17.08
C TYR A 264 4.60 6.60 -16.30
N ILE A 265 4.61 7.05 -15.04
CA ILE A 265 5.82 7.04 -14.21
C ILE A 265 6.30 5.62 -13.95
N MET A 266 5.39 4.72 -13.58
CA MET A 266 5.72 3.31 -13.31
C MET A 266 6.16 2.56 -14.57
N GLY A 267 5.64 2.93 -15.74
CA GLY A 267 5.86 2.23 -17.01
C GLY A 267 7.22 2.49 -17.67
N GLN A 268 7.93 3.57 -17.31
CA GLN A 268 9.22 3.91 -17.95
C GLN A 268 10.39 3.03 -17.51
N GLY A 269 10.32 2.45 -16.29
CA GLY A 269 11.38 1.59 -15.74
C GLY A 269 12.71 2.29 -15.43
N ASN A 270 12.83 3.59 -15.74
CA ASN A 270 13.98 4.47 -15.50
C ASN A 270 13.51 5.82 -14.96
N ASP A 271 14.44 6.64 -14.48
CA ASP A 271 14.19 8.01 -14.04
C ASP A 271 13.58 8.87 -15.15
N ILE A 272 12.53 9.62 -14.81
CA ILE A 272 11.84 10.54 -15.72
C ILE A 272 12.14 11.97 -15.31
N GLN A 273 12.52 12.80 -16.27
CA GLN A 273 12.88 14.19 -16.01
C GLN A 273 11.90 15.16 -16.66
N PHE A 274 11.40 16.09 -15.85
CA PHE A 274 10.58 17.22 -16.28
C PHE A 274 11.32 18.53 -15.98
N SER A 275 11.00 19.57 -16.74
CA SER A 275 11.44 20.91 -16.43
C SER A 275 10.31 21.92 -16.65
N LEU A 276 10.08 22.75 -15.63
CA LEU A 276 9.16 23.86 -15.69
C LEU A 276 9.95 25.14 -15.97
N GLU A 277 9.75 25.71 -17.15
CA GLU A 277 10.25 27.04 -17.50
C GLU A 277 9.14 28.06 -17.33
N TYR A 278 9.46 29.17 -16.67
CA TYR A 278 8.47 30.23 -16.50
C TYR A 278 9.12 31.61 -16.37
N GLU A 279 8.36 32.62 -16.80
CA GLU A 279 8.78 34.02 -16.78
C GLU A 279 7.54 34.91 -16.68
N THR A 280 7.56 35.88 -15.77
CA THR A 280 6.51 36.91 -15.68
C THR A 280 6.95 38.15 -16.43
N ASP A 281 6.14 38.61 -17.38
CA ASP A 281 6.43 39.83 -18.11
C ASP A 281 6.03 41.10 -17.33
N SER A 282 6.41 42.27 -17.84
CA SER A 282 6.09 43.56 -17.22
C SER A 282 4.59 43.89 -17.20
N SER A 283 3.78 43.15 -17.96
CA SER A 283 2.32 43.31 -17.99
C SER A 283 1.60 42.37 -17.01
N GLY A 284 2.33 41.54 -16.27
CA GLY A 284 1.78 40.56 -15.34
C GLY A 284 1.26 39.29 -16.02
N ILE A 285 1.63 39.03 -17.27
CA ILE A 285 1.37 37.76 -17.94
C ILE A 285 2.50 36.80 -17.60
N LEU A 286 2.11 35.65 -17.07
CA LEU A 286 3.02 34.54 -16.78
C LEU A 286 3.12 33.64 -18.01
N LYS A 287 4.32 33.57 -18.59
CA LYS A 287 4.69 32.59 -19.61
C LYS A 287 5.11 31.31 -18.91
N LEU A 288 4.62 30.17 -19.38
CA LEU A 288 4.87 28.87 -18.76
C LEU A 288 5.05 27.80 -19.83
N ALA A 289 6.11 26.99 -19.72
CA ALA A 289 6.35 25.85 -20.57
C ALA A 289 6.79 24.62 -19.76
N TRP A 290 6.19 23.49 -20.07
CA TRP A 290 6.60 22.18 -19.59
C TRP A 290 7.47 21.49 -20.60
N TRP A 291 8.58 20.98 -20.11
CA TRP A 291 9.54 20.21 -20.85
C TRP A 291 9.64 18.82 -20.25
N GLU A 292 9.79 17.82 -21.12
CA GLU A 292 10.01 16.44 -20.75
C GLU A 292 11.25 15.94 -21.48
N LYS A 293 12.12 15.24 -20.76
CA LYS A 293 13.30 14.61 -21.34
C LYS A 293 12.89 13.24 -21.88
N SER A 294 12.99 13.08 -23.19
CA SER A 294 12.67 11.81 -23.85
C SER A 294 13.65 10.73 -23.41
N THR A 295 13.09 9.59 -23.02
CA THR A 295 13.81 8.33 -22.72
C THR A 295 14.02 7.48 -23.98
N ASP A 296 13.41 7.88 -25.12
CA ASP A 296 13.44 7.14 -26.37
C ASP A 296 14.65 7.56 -27.23
N GLY A 297 15.58 6.63 -27.44
CA GLY A 297 16.70 6.77 -28.38
C GLY A 297 18.09 6.84 -27.74
N PRO A 298 19.16 6.88 -28.55
CA PRO A 298 20.54 6.83 -28.09
C PRO A 298 21.02 8.13 -27.41
N SER A 299 20.27 9.22 -27.53
CA SER A 299 20.59 10.53 -26.94
C SER A 299 19.31 11.18 -26.40
N PRO A 300 19.15 11.32 -25.07
CA PRO A 300 17.95 11.90 -24.48
C PRO A 300 17.83 13.37 -24.86
N GLN A 301 16.69 13.77 -25.43
CA GLN A 301 16.41 15.15 -25.85
C GLN A 301 15.22 15.73 -25.09
N TRP A 302 15.31 17.01 -24.75
CA TRP A 302 14.23 17.76 -24.13
C TRP A 302 13.17 18.16 -25.18
N ARG A 303 11.91 17.89 -24.89
CA ARG A 303 10.76 18.24 -25.73
C ARG A 303 9.74 19.04 -24.93
N VAL A 304 9.18 20.08 -25.54
CA VAL A 304 8.05 20.81 -24.96
C VAL A 304 6.77 19.96 -25.03
N THR A 305 6.12 19.76 -23.90
CA THR A 305 4.86 19.02 -23.76
C THR A 305 3.66 19.94 -23.54
N GLY A 306 3.88 21.17 -23.07
CA GLY A 306 2.84 22.18 -22.92
C GLY A 306 3.42 23.59 -22.87
N CYS A 307 2.68 24.56 -23.39
CA CYS A 307 3.08 25.96 -23.40
C CYS A 307 1.88 26.90 -23.30
N TYR A 308 1.96 27.86 -22.38
CA TYR A 308 0.82 28.65 -21.93
C TYR A 308 1.18 30.10 -21.63
N LEU A 309 0.22 30.99 -21.86
CA LEU A 309 0.20 32.37 -21.39
C LEU A 309 -0.93 32.51 -20.37
N VAL A 310 -0.56 32.79 -19.12
CA VAL A 310 -1.49 32.90 -17.99
C VAL A 310 -1.62 34.37 -17.62
N ASN A 311 -2.80 34.94 -17.87
CA ASN A 311 -3.14 36.30 -17.46
C ASN A 311 -3.72 36.26 -16.05
N GLN A 312 -2.88 36.54 -15.06
CA GLN A 312 -3.24 36.47 -13.65
C GLN A 312 -4.25 37.55 -13.25
N THR A 313 -4.26 38.70 -13.92
CA THR A 313 -5.19 39.81 -13.64
C THR A 313 -6.62 39.45 -14.05
N HIS A 314 -6.79 38.85 -15.23
CA HIS A 314 -8.10 38.53 -15.79
C HIS A 314 -8.56 37.09 -15.54
N GLY A 315 -7.70 36.23 -14.99
CA GLY A 315 -8.05 34.83 -14.73
C GLY A 315 -8.23 34.03 -16.03
N SER A 316 -7.43 34.30 -17.07
CA SER A 316 -7.51 33.61 -18.36
C SER A 316 -6.21 32.93 -18.74
N ILE A 317 -6.32 31.79 -19.45
CA ILE A 317 -5.18 31.02 -19.94
C ILE A 317 -5.33 30.84 -21.45
N ALA A 318 -4.26 31.12 -22.18
CA ALA A 318 -4.15 30.80 -23.61
C ALA A 318 -3.09 29.72 -23.81
N LYS A 319 -3.43 28.66 -24.55
CA LYS A 319 -2.47 27.63 -24.99
C LYS A 319 -1.80 28.06 -26.29
N ILE A 320 -0.53 27.73 -26.42
CA ILE A 320 0.24 27.91 -27.65
C ILE A 320 0.43 26.55 -28.30
N ASP A 321 -0.22 26.33 -29.46
CA ASP A 321 -0.21 25.03 -30.14
C ASP A 321 1.09 24.75 -30.90
N ASN A 322 1.78 25.80 -31.37
CA ASN A 322 3.07 25.65 -32.03
C ASN A 322 4.21 25.70 -31.01
N PHE A 323 4.58 24.54 -30.46
CA PHE A 323 5.63 24.43 -29.46
C PHE A 323 7.00 24.94 -29.90
N GLY A 324 7.28 24.98 -31.20
CA GLY A 324 8.51 25.58 -31.72
C GLY A 324 8.62 27.07 -31.42
N THR A 325 7.51 27.74 -31.08
CA THR A 325 7.51 29.15 -30.64
C THR A 325 7.78 29.32 -29.15
N CYS A 326 7.77 28.25 -28.36
CA CYS A 326 7.91 28.28 -26.89
C CYS A 326 9.32 27.98 -26.40
N VAL A 327 10.32 28.31 -27.21
CA VAL A 327 11.72 28.05 -26.92
C VAL A 327 12.47 29.38 -26.76
N LEU A 328 13.64 29.33 -26.11
CA LEU A 328 14.48 30.52 -25.91
C LEU A 328 14.90 31.15 -27.26
N GLU A 329 15.19 30.32 -28.26
CA GLU A 329 15.67 30.76 -29.58
C GLU A 329 14.66 31.63 -30.35
N THR A 330 13.36 31.45 -30.10
CA THR A 330 12.29 32.27 -30.70
C THR A 330 12.03 33.55 -29.93
N GLY A 331 12.74 33.80 -28.83
CA GLY A 331 12.56 34.97 -27.97
C GLY A 331 11.30 34.93 -27.11
N PHE A 332 10.64 33.78 -27.00
CA PHE A 332 9.47 33.64 -26.15
C PHE A 332 9.83 33.76 -24.67
N PHE A 333 10.87 33.04 -24.24
CA PHE A 333 11.51 33.24 -22.95
C PHE A 333 12.72 34.18 -23.10
N SER A 334 13.00 34.97 -22.07
CA SER A 334 14.26 35.71 -21.96
C SER A 334 15.36 34.82 -21.36
N LYS A 335 16.62 35.25 -21.47
CA LYS A 335 17.76 34.56 -20.84
C LYS A 335 17.67 34.48 -19.30
N ASN A 336 16.76 35.26 -18.71
CA ASN A 336 16.53 35.31 -17.27
C ASN A 336 15.30 34.48 -16.86
N SER A 337 14.76 33.64 -17.75
CA SER A 337 13.71 32.69 -17.40
C SER A 337 14.16 31.79 -16.25
N ARG A 338 13.20 31.42 -15.40
CA ARG A 338 13.44 30.52 -14.28
C ARG A 338 13.12 29.10 -14.71
N ASN A 339 14.01 28.18 -14.37
CA ASN A 339 13.85 26.77 -14.70
C ASN A 339 13.92 25.91 -13.44
N THR A 340 12.87 25.13 -13.21
CA THR A 340 12.84 24.10 -12.18
C THR A 340 12.94 22.74 -12.85
N TYR A 341 13.92 21.94 -12.47
CA TYR A 341 14.13 20.58 -12.96
C TYR A 341 13.65 19.60 -11.91
N ILE A 342 12.89 18.59 -12.34
CA ILE A 342 12.26 17.61 -11.48
C ILE A 342 12.59 16.23 -12.03
N THR A 343 13.07 15.32 -11.19
CA THR A 343 13.29 13.92 -11.55
C THR A 343 12.37 13.05 -10.70
N PHE A 344 11.66 12.13 -11.32
CA PHE A 344 10.87 11.09 -10.66
C PHE A 344 11.53 9.74 -10.84
N ASN A 345 11.50 8.93 -9.80
CA ASN A 345 11.93 7.54 -9.84
C ASN A 345 10.88 6.64 -9.19
N HIS A 346 10.57 5.54 -9.87
CA HIS A 346 9.66 4.52 -9.36
C HIS A 346 10.48 3.36 -8.79
N THR A 347 10.36 3.14 -7.48
CA THR A 347 10.94 1.95 -6.83
C THR A 347 9.92 0.82 -6.90
N PRO A 348 10.19 -0.29 -7.62
CA PRO A 348 9.25 -1.39 -7.74
C PRO A 348 9.07 -2.16 -6.42
N PRO A 349 8.02 -2.97 -6.29
CA PRO A 349 7.77 -3.75 -5.08
C PRO A 349 8.89 -4.76 -4.75
N GLY A 350 9.07 -5.02 -3.46
CA GLY A 350 10.03 -6.00 -2.95
C GLY A 350 9.64 -7.44 -3.29
N LYS A 351 10.62 -8.32 -3.54
CA LYS A 351 10.35 -9.69 -4.04
C LYS A 351 10.06 -10.76 -2.97
N PHE A 352 10.46 -10.54 -1.71
CA PHE A 352 10.42 -11.58 -0.67
C PHE A 352 9.77 -11.09 0.63
N PHE A 353 10.09 -9.86 1.02
CA PHE A 353 9.31 -9.08 1.97
C PHE A 353 8.74 -7.93 1.16
N LEU A 354 7.41 -7.84 1.08
CA LEU A 354 6.70 -6.77 0.39
C LEU A 354 6.83 -5.49 1.23
N GLY A 355 8.05 -4.96 1.32
CA GLY A 355 8.30 -3.72 2.05
C GLY A 355 7.44 -2.58 1.50
N GLN A 356 7.20 -2.56 0.19
CA GLN A 356 6.26 -1.66 -0.48
C GLN A 356 5.48 -2.48 -1.52
N VAL A 357 4.19 -2.70 -1.31
CA VAL A 357 3.35 -3.63 -2.10
C VAL A 357 3.18 -3.19 -3.56
N PHE A 358 3.05 -1.88 -3.78
CA PHE A 358 3.02 -1.28 -5.13
C PHE A 358 4.26 -0.43 -5.42
N GLY A 359 5.32 -0.59 -4.62
CA GLY A 359 6.45 0.32 -4.69
C GLY A 359 6.13 1.72 -4.16
N ASP A 360 6.98 2.67 -4.54
CA ASP A 360 6.82 4.09 -4.24
C ASP A 360 7.33 4.94 -5.40
N ILE A 361 6.80 6.16 -5.51
CA ILE A 361 7.32 7.18 -6.42
C ILE A 361 8.03 8.23 -5.58
N THR A 362 9.33 8.33 -5.82
CA THR A 362 10.19 9.34 -5.22
C THR A 362 10.48 10.43 -6.23
N PHE A 363 10.84 11.62 -5.75
CA PHE A 363 11.23 12.72 -6.60
C PHE A 363 12.33 13.56 -5.97
N ASN A 364 13.05 14.28 -6.82
CA ASN A 364 13.93 15.38 -6.41
C ASN A 364 13.74 16.57 -7.34
N MET A 365 14.02 17.77 -6.83
CA MET A 365 13.91 18.99 -7.62
C MET A 365 15.13 19.89 -7.42
N ARG A 366 15.51 20.58 -8.49
CA ARG A 366 16.57 21.59 -8.46
C ARG A 366 16.17 22.81 -9.26
N LEU A 367 16.60 23.97 -8.79
CA LEU A 367 16.40 25.25 -9.44
C LEU A 367 17.66 25.61 -10.23
N ASN A 368 17.51 25.98 -11.50
CA ASN A 368 18.57 26.69 -12.21
C ASN A 368 18.32 28.19 -12.09
N ARG A 369 19.14 28.86 -11.28
CA ARG A 369 19.13 30.32 -11.15
C ARG A 369 20.27 30.88 -11.99
N THR A 370 19.94 31.48 -13.12
CA THR A 370 20.86 32.24 -13.97
C THR A 370 21.12 33.63 -13.37
N GLU A 371 21.70 33.67 -12.17
CA GLU A 371 22.27 34.92 -11.66
C GLU A 371 23.71 35.08 -12.17
N LYS A 372 23.97 36.19 -12.87
CA LYS A 372 25.31 36.61 -13.32
C LYS A 372 26.03 35.68 -14.31
N GLY A 373 25.30 34.90 -15.10
CA GLY A 373 25.86 34.17 -16.25
C GLY A 373 26.56 32.85 -15.94
N LEU A 374 26.51 32.37 -14.69
CA LEU A 374 26.77 30.97 -14.35
C LEU A 374 25.46 30.38 -13.84
N GLY A 375 24.83 29.48 -14.61
CA GLY A 375 23.66 28.75 -14.16
C GLY A 375 24.04 27.82 -13.01
N GLN A 376 23.65 28.18 -11.77
CA GLN A 376 23.85 27.31 -10.62
C GLN A 376 22.61 26.44 -10.42
N CYS A 377 22.83 25.13 -10.40
CA CYS A 377 21.84 24.11 -10.10
C CYS A 377 21.69 23.99 -8.58
N LEU A 378 20.82 24.81 -8.01
CA LEU A 378 20.58 24.92 -6.58
C LEU A 378 19.59 23.87 -6.11
N LYS A 379 19.86 23.27 -4.96
CA LYS A 379 18.91 22.38 -4.28
C LYS A 379 17.74 23.20 -3.75
N VAL A 380 16.53 22.64 -3.82
CA VAL A 380 15.34 23.24 -3.21
C VAL A 380 15.12 22.58 -1.85
N ASP A 381 15.56 23.22 -0.77
CA ASP A 381 15.45 22.67 0.59
C ASP A 381 14.09 22.94 1.25
N SER A 382 13.22 23.74 0.62
CA SER A 382 11.93 24.21 1.19
C SER A 382 10.72 23.53 0.56
N TYR A 383 10.77 22.20 0.35
CA TYR A 383 9.56 21.44 0.02
C TYR A 383 8.71 21.27 1.28
N THR A 384 7.51 21.84 1.28
CA THR A 384 6.54 21.62 2.35
C THR A 384 5.39 20.75 1.84
N ASN A 385 5.20 19.58 2.43
CA ASN A 385 4.03 18.73 2.19
C ASN A 385 2.72 19.38 2.67
N LYS A 386 2.81 20.49 3.41
CA LYS A 386 1.66 21.27 3.88
C LYS A 386 1.20 22.25 2.81
N LEU A 387 -0.01 22.03 2.34
CA LEU A 387 -0.74 22.92 1.44
C LEU A 387 -0.87 24.33 2.05
N GLY A 388 -0.44 25.36 1.31
CA GLY A 388 -0.70 26.76 1.64
C GLY A 388 0.30 27.47 2.57
N SER A 389 1.39 26.81 2.98
CA SER A 389 2.51 27.53 3.63
C SER A 389 3.33 28.28 2.58
N ARG A 390 3.28 29.62 2.60
CA ARG A 390 4.20 30.44 1.82
C ARG A 390 5.61 30.18 2.30
N SER A 391 6.47 29.61 1.44
CA SER A 391 7.90 29.50 1.72
C SER A 391 8.45 30.90 1.96
N ALA A 392 9.31 31.04 2.97
CA ALA A 392 10.09 32.25 3.17
C ALA A 392 10.86 32.61 1.90
N GLU A 393 11.04 33.92 1.72
CA GLU A 393 11.61 34.63 0.56
C GLU A 393 12.59 33.81 -0.31
N ASP A 394 12.40 33.88 -1.63
CA ASP A 394 13.31 33.46 -2.71
C ASP A 394 13.38 31.97 -3.14
N MET A 395 12.57 31.06 -2.59
CA MET A 395 12.47 29.66 -3.09
C MET A 395 11.05 29.31 -3.56
N ILE A 396 10.95 28.69 -4.75
CA ILE A 396 9.70 28.31 -5.42
C ILE A 396 9.02 27.16 -4.66
N PRO A 397 7.85 27.35 -4.02
CA PRO A 397 7.13 26.25 -3.39
C PRO A 397 6.27 25.54 -4.44
N LEU A 398 6.84 24.55 -5.13
CA LEU A 398 6.03 23.58 -5.87
C LEU A 398 5.49 22.53 -4.90
N HIS A 399 4.18 22.35 -4.90
CA HIS A 399 3.52 21.27 -4.16
C HIS A 399 3.11 20.18 -5.13
N PHE A 400 3.42 18.92 -4.79
CA PHE A 400 2.95 17.75 -5.52
C PHE A 400 1.92 17.00 -4.71
N GLN A 401 0.89 16.51 -5.37
CA GLN A 401 -0.14 15.67 -4.76
C GLN A 401 -0.73 14.73 -5.80
N TYR A 402 -1.11 13.53 -5.40
CA TYR A 402 -1.86 12.65 -6.28
C TYR A 402 -3.35 12.99 -6.22
N PHE A 403 -3.99 13.02 -7.39
CA PHE A 403 -5.44 13.10 -7.49
C PHE A 403 -5.95 12.13 -8.54
N ARG A 404 -7.16 11.62 -8.33
CA ARG A 404 -7.94 10.98 -9.40
C ARG A 404 -8.69 12.05 -10.16
N THR A 405 -8.57 12.05 -11.48
CA THR A 405 -9.40 12.91 -12.33
C THR A 405 -10.83 12.35 -12.35
N ALA A 406 -11.83 13.23 -12.24
CA ALA A 406 -13.23 12.87 -12.33
C ALA A 406 -13.54 12.11 -13.65
N PRO A 407 -14.46 11.13 -13.62
CA PRO A 407 -14.70 10.23 -14.75
C PRO A 407 -15.26 10.94 -16.00
N ASP A 408 -15.92 12.08 -15.83
CA ASP A 408 -16.51 12.86 -16.92
C ASP A 408 -15.49 13.75 -17.66
N LEU A 409 -14.26 13.83 -17.14
CA LEU A 409 -13.18 14.61 -17.73
C LEU A 409 -12.23 13.72 -18.55
N PRO A 410 -11.46 14.31 -19.50
CA PRO A 410 -10.51 13.56 -20.30
C PRO A 410 -9.56 12.71 -19.43
N PRO A 411 -9.31 11.45 -19.81
CA PRO A 411 -8.53 10.51 -19.02
C PRO A 411 -7.06 10.93 -18.87
N GLN A 412 -6.29 10.15 -18.11
CA GLN A 412 -4.83 10.31 -17.92
C GLN A 412 -4.08 10.59 -19.23
N GLY A 413 -3.03 11.43 -19.14
CA GLY A 413 -2.05 11.62 -20.22
C GLY A 413 -2.46 12.50 -21.39
N THR A 414 -3.61 13.18 -21.33
CA THR A 414 -4.14 13.98 -22.45
C THR A 414 -3.67 15.43 -22.48
N SER A 415 -3.45 16.06 -21.32
CA SER A 415 -3.11 17.48 -21.20
C SER A 415 -2.66 17.85 -19.77
N HIS A 416 -1.83 18.89 -19.64
CA HIS A 416 -1.46 19.48 -18.34
C HIS A 416 -2.56 20.37 -17.73
N LEU A 417 -3.44 20.97 -18.54
CA LEU A 417 -4.59 21.79 -18.12
C LEU A 417 -5.91 21.19 -18.61
N LEU A 418 -7.02 21.66 -18.05
CA LEU A 418 -8.33 21.25 -18.54
C LEU A 418 -8.72 22.08 -19.76
N HIS A 419 -9.22 21.38 -20.78
CA HIS A 419 -9.72 21.95 -22.02
C HIS A 419 -11.23 21.74 -22.10
N GLU A 420 -12.00 22.81 -21.92
CA GLU A 420 -13.45 22.79 -21.99
C GLU A 420 -13.92 23.28 -23.37
N THR A 421 -14.79 22.51 -23.99
CA THR A 421 -15.46 22.93 -25.23
C THR A 421 -16.62 23.86 -24.85
N ASP A 422 -16.49 25.16 -25.09
CA ASP A 422 -17.59 26.11 -24.84
C ASP A 422 -18.65 25.98 -25.94
N HIS A 423 -19.76 25.31 -25.64
CA HIS A 423 -20.91 25.19 -26.56
C HIS A 423 -21.78 26.46 -26.61
N SER A 424 -21.57 27.42 -25.70
CA SER A 424 -22.42 28.61 -25.55
C SER A 424 -21.94 29.82 -26.34
N ASN A 425 -20.67 29.88 -26.69
CA ASN A 425 -20.09 30.94 -27.50
C ASN A 425 -19.22 30.35 -28.60
N SER A 426 -19.37 30.82 -29.84
CA SER A 426 -18.58 30.41 -31.00
C SER A 426 -17.09 30.85 -30.92
N ARG A 427 -16.51 30.98 -29.72
CA ARG A 427 -15.15 31.44 -29.44
C ARG A 427 -14.37 30.40 -28.66
N GLY A 428 -13.92 29.37 -29.37
CA GLY A 428 -12.75 28.58 -29.01
C GLY A 428 -12.85 27.69 -27.77
N GLU A 429 -11.83 26.86 -27.61
CA GLU A 429 -11.62 26.00 -26.46
C GLU A 429 -11.18 26.83 -25.26
N LYS A 430 -11.83 26.64 -24.11
CA LYS A 430 -11.48 27.35 -22.86
C LYS A 430 -10.49 26.51 -22.08
N VAL A 431 -9.32 27.07 -21.79
CA VAL A 431 -8.27 26.42 -21.01
C VAL A 431 -8.30 26.93 -19.57
N ARG A 432 -8.28 26.01 -18.59
CA ARG A 432 -8.22 26.36 -17.16
C ARG A 432 -7.46 25.33 -16.33
N PHE A 433 -7.08 25.70 -15.11
CA PHE A 433 -6.54 24.77 -14.12
C PHE A 433 -7.59 23.76 -13.66
N PHE A 434 -7.11 22.61 -13.18
CA PHE A 434 -7.91 21.65 -12.42
C PHE A 434 -8.13 22.17 -10.99
N ARG A 435 -9.23 21.78 -10.35
CA ARG A 435 -9.55 22.15 -8.97
C ARG A 435 -9.84 20.93 -8.09
N ASN A 436 -9.39 20.96 -6.85
CA ASN A 436 -9.68 19.94 -5.82
C ASN A 436 -11.03 20.20 -5.14
N ASP A 437 -12.08 20.43 -5.93
CA ASP A 437 -13.45 20.68 -5.45
C ASP A 437 -14.37 19.45 -5.58
N GLY A 438 -13.80 18.29 -5.91
CA GLY A 438 -14.54 17.05 -6.17
C GLY A 438 -15.18 16.97 -7.57
N GLN A 439 -15.25 18.08 -8.32
CA GLN A 439 -15.77 18.09 -9.69
C GLN A 439 -14.67 17.78 -10.70
N ASP A 440 -13.47 18.37 -10.55
CA ASP A 440 -12.35 18.04 -11.44
C ASP A 440 -11.46 16.94 -10.86
N LEU A 441 -11.10 17.08 -9.59
CA LEU A 441 -10.16 16.23 -8.89
C LEU A 441 -10.79 15.66 -7.63
N ILE A 442 -10.68 14.34 -7.49
CA ILE A 442 -11.09 13.56 -6.32
C ILE A 442 -9.83 13.22 -5.54
N ASN A 443 -9.84 13.49 -4.23
CA ASN A 443 -8.71 13.20 -3.36
C ASN A 443 -8.47 11.69 -3.31
N ILE A 444 -7.21 11.27 -3.46
CA ILE A 444 -6.87 9.84 -3.45
C ILE A 444 -7.22 9.14 -2.13
N ASN A 445 -7.38 9.83 -1.01
CA ASN A 445 -7.83 9.23 0.25
C ASN A 445 -9.27 8.69 0.20
N GLU A 446 -10.11 9.26 -0.65
CA GLU A 446 -11.47 8.79 -0.89
C GLU A 446 -11.49 7.62 -1.87
N VAL A 447 -10.47 7.55 -2.72
CA VAL A 447 -10.35 6.63 -3.84
C VAL A 447 -9.60 5.35 -3.46
N TRP A 448 -8.47 5.49 -2.78
CA TRP A 448 -7.64 4.41 -2.27
C TRP A 448 -8.25 3.90 -0.98
N LYS A 449 -9.35 3.17 -1.13
CA LYS A 449 -9.90 2.32 -0.06
C LYS A 449 -9.43 0.90 -0.31
N THR A 450 -8.89 0.28 0.73
CA THR A 450 -8.27 -1.04 0.63
C THR A 450 -9.11 -2.08 1.37
N GLY A 451 -9.06 -3.32 0.89
CA GLY A 451 -9.68 -4.44 1.59
C GLY A 451 -11.20 -4.52 1.37
N TRP A 452 -11.76 -5.61 1.86
CA TRP A 452 -13.20 -5.87 1.87
C TRP A 452 -14.00 -4.89 2.73
N LEU A 453 -13.35 -4.27 3.73
CA LEU A 453 -13.96 -3.29 4.61
C LEU A 453 -13.81 -1.84 4.11
N ASN A 454 -13.22 -1.62 2.93
CA ASN A 454 -12.91 -0.27 2.42
C ASN A 454 -12.15 0.59 3.45
N CYS A 455 -11.14 0.00 4.09
CA CYS A 455 -10.33 0.67 5.08
C CYS A 455 -9.55 1.83 4.43
N GLU A 456 -9.24 2.85 5.21
CA GLU A 456 -8.49 4.01 4.72
C GLU A 456 -7.07 3.60 4.31
N SER A 457 -6.66 4.06 3.12
CA SER A 457 -5.27 3.93 2.69
C SER A 457 -4.34 4.64 3.66
N LYS A 458 -3.22 3.98 3.93
CA LYS A 458 -2.09 4.55 4.68
C LYS A 458 -0.92 4.91 3.76
N GLY A 459 -1.14 4.84 2.45
CA GLY A 459 -0.12 5.13 1.44
C GLY A 459 0.26 6.61 1.36
N SER A 460 1.20 6.94 0.49
CA SER A 460 1.71 8.30 0.29
C SER A 460 0.73 9.15 -0.51
N LEU A 461 0.34 10.32 0.01
CA LEU A 461 -0.58 11.23 -0.69
C LEU A 461 0.07 12.07 -1.79
N SER A 462 1.39 12.07 -1.80
CA SER A 462 2.25 12.76 -2.74
C SER A 462 3.49 11.91 -3.00
N PRO A 463 4.23 12.17 -4.08
CA PRO A 463 5.58 11.64 -4.24
C PRO A 463 6.46 11.96 -3.01
N SER A 464 7.34 11.03 -2.66
CA SER A 464 8.27 11.18 -1.53
C SER A 464 9.53 11.92 -1.97
N LEU A 465 10.00 12.92 -1.21
CA LEU A 465 11.24 13.62 -1.54
C LEU A 465 12.46 12.71 -1.27
N ASP A 466 13.31 12.54 -2.28
CA ASP A 466 14.61 11.86 -2.18
C ASP A 466 15.73 12.82 -2.59
N ASP A 467 16.42 13.38 -1.60
CA ASP A 467 17.50 14.35 -1.82
C ASP A 467 18.71 13.78 -2.57
N GLU A 468 18.87 12.45 -2.56
CA GLU A 468 19.99 11.75 -3.20
C GLU A 468 19.73 11.44 -4.68
N LEU A 469 18.47 11.48 -5.12
CA LEU A 469 18.11 11.24 -6.52
C LEU A 469 18.73 12.30 -7.44
N PRO A 470 19.49 11.91 -8.49
CA PRO A 470 20.21 12.86 -9.33
C PRO A 470 19.24 13.68 -10.20
N VAL A 471 19.45 15.00 -10.23
CA VAL A 471 18.70 15.93 -11.08
C VAL A 471 19.67 16.66 -11.99
N ASP A 472 19.46 16.52 -13.30
CA ASP A 472 20.21 17.22 -14.34
C ASP A 472 19.58 18.60 -14.60
N CYS A 473 20.33 19.67 -14.36
CA CYS A 473 19.91 21.05 -14.62
C CYS A 473 20.31 21.58 -16.00
N SER A 474 20.82 20.72 -16.89
CA SER A 474 21.17 21.08 -18.26
C SER A 474 20.08 20.68 -19.25
N ARG A 475 19.74 21.61 -20.15
CA ARG A 475 19.02 21.30 -21.39
C ARG A 475 19.92 21.11 -22.59
N ASP A 476 21.21 21.43 -22.44
CA ASP A 476 22.21 21.30 -23.48
C ASP A 476 22.81 19.89 -23.42
N ALA A 477 22.84 19.23 -24.59
CA ALA A 477 23.60 18.01 -24.84
C ALA A 477 24.98 18.35 -25.42
#